data_AF-A0A2E7LNC6-F1
#
_entry.id   AF-A0A2E7LNC6-F1
#
_cell.length_a   1.000
_cell.length_b   1.000
_cell.length_c   1.000
_cell.angle_alpha   90.00
_cell.angle_beta   90.00
_cell.angle_gamma   90.00
#
_symmetry.space_group_name_H-M   'P 1'
#
loop_
_entity.id
_entity.type
_entity.pdbx_description
1 polymer ?
#
loop_
_entity_poly.entity_id
_entity_poly.type
_entity_poly.pdbx_seq_one_letter_code
_entity_poly.pdbx_strand_id
1 'polypeptide(L)' 'MQAIINYSLNRFCPLLVIGFIVFAHFGISTWEPWVVMGMVLFIERFHFNTGYAVAFCEERGIPIE' A
#
# COMPACT_ATOMS: atom_id res chain seq x y z
N MET A 1 5.13 -19.91 0.69
CA MET A 1 5.80 -19.29 -0.48
C MET A 1 4.84 -18.41 -1.29
N GLN A 2 3.65 -18.92 -1.67
CA GLN A 2 2.61 -18.11 -2.34
C GLN A 2 2.18 -16.86 -1.55
N ALA A 3 1.99 -16.95 -0.23
CA ALA A 3 1.63 -15.79 0.59
C ALA A 3 2.67 -14.66 0.55
N ILE A 4 3.97 -15.00 0.55
CA ILE A 4 5.07 -14.02 0.46
C ILE A 4 5.07 -13.35 -0.92
N ILE A 5 4.87 -14.13 -1.99
CA ILE A 5 4.82 -13.61 -3.37
C ILE A 5 3.61 -12.69 -3.55
N ASN A 6 2.42 -13.09 -3.09
CA ASN A 6 1.22 -12.25 -3.14
C ASN A 6 1.38 -10.98 -2.31
N TYR A 7 1.98 -11.08 -1.12
CA TYR A 7 2.28 -9.92 -0.30
C TYR A 7 3.24 -8.96 -1.02
N SER A 8 4.33 -9.48 -1.58
CA SER A 8 5.30 -8.66 -2.32
C SER A 8 4.69 -8.01 -3.56
N LEU A 9 3.92 -8.76 -4.35
CA LEU A 9 3.29 -8.25 -5.57
C LEU A 9 2.13 -7.30 -5.31
N ASN A 10 1.30 -7.53 -4.29
CA ASN A 10 0.14 -6.67 -4.03
C ASN A 10 0.48 -5.47 -3.14
N ARG A 11 1.55 -5.53 -2.34
CA ARG A 11 1.94 -4.45 -1.45
C ARG A 11 3.05 -3.58 -2.03
N PHE A 12 4.17 -4.19 -2.41
CA PHE A 12 5.35 -3.43 -2.84
C PHE A 12 5.30 -3.01 -4.31
N CYS A 13 4.76 -3.85 -5.21
CA CYS A 13 4.70 -3.49 -6.63
C CYS A 13 3.90 -2.21 -6.89
N PRO A 14 2.69 -2.01 -6.34
CA PRO A 14 1.91 -0.79 -6.59
C PRO A 14 2.63 0.45 -6.04
N LEU A 15 3.25 0.35 -4.87
CA LEU A 15 4.01 1.45 -4.27
C LEU A 15 5.18 1.87 -5.17
N LEU A 16 5.93 0.90 -5.70
CA LEU A 16 7.06 1.16 -6.60
C LEU A 16 6.60 1.77 -7.92
N VAL A 17 5.49 1.30 -8.50
CA VAL A 17 4.92 1.86 -9.73
C VAL A 17 4.44 3.29 -9.51
N ILE A 18 3.72 3.56 -8.42
CA ILE A 18 3.25 4.90 -8.07
C ILE A 18 4.45 5.84 -7.86
N GLY A 19 5.45 5.41 -7.08
CA GLY A 19 6.65 6.20 -6.86
C GLY A 19 7.39 6.52 -8.16
N PHE A 20 7.57 5.52 -9.02
CA PHE A 20 8.19 5.72 -10.33
C PHE A 20 7.44 6.75 -11.17
N ILE A 21 6.11 6.62 -11.31
CA ILE A 21 5.30 7.54 -12.12
C ILE A 21 5.34 8.97 -11.56
N VAL A 22 5.18 9.11 -10.25
CA VAL A 22 5.17 10.40 -9.57
C VAL A 22 6.51 11.13 -9.74
N PHE A 23 7.63 10.45 -9.49
CA PHE A 23 8.94 11.08 -9.66
C PHE A 23 9.38 11.23 -11.12
N ALA A 24 8.90 10.38 -12.04
CA ALA A 24 9.13 10.54 -13.47
C ALA A 24 8.39 11.77 -14.05
N HIS A 25 7.25 12.15 -13.47
CA HIS A 25 6.47 13.29 -13.94
C HIS A 25 6.87 14.62 -13.29
N PHE A 26 7.04 14.64 -11.96
CA PHE A 26 7.32 15.87 -11.21
C PHE A 26 8.83 16.16 -11.03
N GLY A 27 9.69 15.15 -11.17
CA GLY A 27 11.11 15.23 -10.85
C GLY A 27 11.40 15.15 -9.35
N ILE A 28 12.65 14.89 -8.96
CA ILE A 28 13.01 14.67 -7.54
C ILE A 28 13.21 16.00 -6.77
N SER A 29 13.45 17.10 -7.49
CA SER A 29 13.79 18.41 -6.92
C SER A 29 12.57 19.25 -6.51
N THR A 30 11.36 18.83 -6.89
CA THR A 30 10.10 19.49 -6.55
C THR A 30 9.51 18.87 -5.27
N TRP A 31 8.73 19.61 -4.49
CA TRP A 31 8.25 19.17 -3.18
C TRP A 31 6.97 18.32 -3.27
N GLU A 32 6.19 18.53 -4.32
CA GLU A 32 4.93 17.87 -4.65
C GLU A 32 5.02 16.33 -4.62
N PRO A 33 5.98 15.67 -5.30
CA PRO A 33 6.06 14.21 -5.31
C PRO A 33 6.37 13.63 -3.94
N TRP A 34 7.12 14.34 -3.09
CA TRP A 34 7.39 13.91 -1.72
C TRP A 34 6.14 13.94 -0.85
N VAL A 35 5.28 14.95 -1.01
CA VAL A 35 4.00 15.05 -0.31
C VAL A 35 3.04 13.95 -0.77
N VAL A 36 2.94 13.73 -2.08
CA VAL A 36 2.12 12.63 -2.64
C VAL A 36 2.59 11.28 -2.11
N MET A 37 3.90 11.00 -2.13
CA MET A 37 4.46 9.76 -1.60
C MET A 37 4.24 9.61 -0.10
N GLY A 38 4.38 10.69 0.67
CA GLY A 38 4.09 10.68 2.11
C GLY A 38 2.64 10.28 2.40
N MET A 39 1.68 10.82 1.65
CA MET A 39 0.26 10.47 1.79
C MET A 39 -0.01 9.01 1.37
N VAL A 40 0.59 8.55 0.27
CA VAL A 40 0.46 7.15 -0.18
C VAL A 40 0.96 6.19 0.88
N LEU A 41 2.16 6.44 1.44
CA LEU A 41 2.73 5.61 2.52
C LEU A 41 1.88 5.64 3.79
N PHE A 42 1.27 6.79 4.12
CA PHE A 42 0.39 6.91 5.27
C PHE A 42 -0.88 6.07 5.11
N ILE A 43 -1.54 6.15 3.96
CA ILE A 43 -2.74 5.36 3.64
C ILE A 43 -2.40 3.85 3.58
N GLU A 44 -1.24 3.50 3.06
CA GLU A 44 -0.79 2.10 2.95
C GLU A 44 -0.69 1.42 4.32
N ARG A 45 -0.20 2.14 5.34
CA ARG A 45 -0.19 1.65 6.72
C ARG A 45 -1.60 1.37 7.25
N PHE A 46 -2.57 2.21 6.91
CA PHE A 46 -3.97 1.99 7.31
C PHE A 46 -4.56 0.75 6.61
N HIS A 47 -4.39 0.64 5.29
CA HIS A 47 -4.87 -0.52 4.53
C HIS A 47 -4.31 -1.85 5.02
N PHE A 48 -3.04 -1.90 5.45
CA PHE A 48 -2.48 -3.12 6.01
C PHE A 48 -3.20 -3.57 7.29
N ASN A 49 -3.46 -2.63 8.21
CA ASN A 49 -4.17 -2.93 9.45
C ASN A 49 -5.62 -3.36 9.18
N THR A 50 -6.30 -2.69 8.24
CA THR A 50 -7.65 -3.06 7.81
C THR A 50 -7.67 -4.45 7.18
N GLY A 51 -6.76 -4.76 6.25
CA GLY A 51 -6.68 -6.07 5.62
C GLY A 51 -6.37 -7.19 6.62
N TYR A 52 -5.50 -6.93 7.61
CA TYR A 52 -5.25 -7.87 8.71
C TYR A 52 -6.49 -8.08 9.58
N ALA A 53 -7.21 -7.00 9.93
CA ALA A 53 -8.43 -7.09 10.72
C ALA A 53 -9.53 -7.88 10.00
N VAL A 54 -9.71 -7.65 8.70
CA VAL A 54 -10.64 -8.41 7.85
C VAL A 54 -10.28 -9.89 7.85
N ALA A 55 -9.02 -10.24 7.54
CA ALA A 55 -8.58 -11.64 7.53
C ALA A 55 -8.79 -12.33 8.89
N PHE A 56 -8.51 -11.62 9.99
CA PHE A 56 -8.74 -12.13 11.34
C PHE A 56 -10.24 -12.35 11.67
N CYS A 57 -11.11 -11.46 11.21
CA CYS A 57 -12.55 -11.61 11.37
C CYS A 57 -13.09 -12.79 10.53
N GLU A 58 -12.64 -12.92 9.29
CA GLU A 58 -13.00 -14.03 8.40
C GLU A 58 -12.58 -15.40 8.97
N GLU A 59 -11.35 -15.51 9.48
CA GLU A 59 -10.85 -16.74 10.12
C GLU A 59 -11.68 -17.18 11.33
N ARG A 60 -12.42 -16.25 11.95
CA ARG A 60 -13.22 -16.48 13.16
C ARG A 60 -14.73 -16.46 12.91
N GLY A 61 -15.16 -16.28 11.65
CA GLY A 61 -16.57 -16.16 11.30
C GLY A 61 -17.25 -14.92 11.89
N ILE A 62 -16.49 -13.86 12.16
CA ILE A 62 -17.03 -12.58 12.64
C ILE A 62 -17.50 -11.79 11.40
N PRO A 63 -18.77 -11.38 11.33
CA PRO A 63 -19.27 -10.60 10.21
C PRO A 63 -18.59 -9.22 10.14
N ILE A 64 -18.16 -8.85 8.94
CA ILE A 64 -17.60 -7.55 8.58
C ILE A 64 -18.66 -6.84 7.72
N GLU A 65 -19.37 -5.89 8.30
CA GLU A 65 -20.34 -5.00 7.62
C GLU A 65 -19.65 -3.76 7.05
#